data_AF-A0A1E3QTW5-F1
#
_entry.id   AF-A0A1E3QTW5-F1
#
_cell.length_a   1.000
_cell.length_b   1.000
_cell.length_c   1.000
_cell.angle_alpha   90.00
_cell.angle_beta   90.00
_cell.angle_gamma   90.00
#
_symmetry.space_group_name_H-M   'P 1'
#
loop_
_entity.id
_entity.type
_entity.pdbx_description
1 polymer ?
#
loop_
_entity_poly.entity_id
_entity_poly.type
_entity_poly.pdbx_seq_one_letter_code
_entity_poly.pdbx_strand_id
1 'polypeptide(L)'
;ERIRFPRLQQLCQKALEESIKSLTIEKFSQCYPTLASTVEGMNLLKVAREQVTNYWFNNSMREFNLIFQERGVEGSLDSLDELVAEARLRKQTVNGSELPVFTDELTPEEILASNLYATKKRKFEELQAIRDNLAGDNEMLLKELQGLSDASSGTYKDINNTV
;
A
#
# COMPACT_ATOMS: atom_id res chain seq x y z
N GLU A 1 3.55 6.95 -6.90
CA GLU A 1 2.49 7.67 -7.63
C GLU A 1 1.31 6.75 -7.86
N ARG A 2 0.09 7.26 -7.69
CA ARG A 2 -1.16 6.52 -7.90
C ARG A 2 -1.57 6.66 -9.36
N ILE A 3 -1.29 5.64 -10.14
CA ILE A 3 -1.38 5.69 -11.61
C ILE A 3 -2.31 4.61 -12.18
N ARG A 4 -2.55 3.52 -11.44
CA ARG A 4 -3.28 2.36 -11.98
C ARG A 4 -4.78 2.61 -12.08
N PHE A 5 -5.39 3.18 -11.05
CA PHE A 5 -6.82 3.44 -11.06
C PHE A 5 -7.24 4.45 -12.15
N PRO A 6 -6.57 5.60 -12.33
CA PRO A 6 -6.87 6.52 -13.42
C PRO A 6 -6.71 5.87 -14.81
N ARG A 7 -5.69 5.02 -14.98
CA ARG A 7 -5.49 4.27 -16.23
C ARG A 7 -6.61 3.26 -16.49
N LEU A 8 -7.09 2.58 -15.46
CA LEU A 8 -8.23 1.67 -15.57
C LEU A 8 -9.49 2.42 -16.01
N GLN A 9 -9.79 3.56 -15.39
CA GLN A 9 -10.93 4.40 -15.78
C GLN A 9 -10.82 4.86 -17.25
N GLN A 10 -9.65 5.34 -17.66
CA GLN A 10 -9.40 5.74 -19.04
C GLN A 10 -9.55 4.57 -20.01
N LEU A 11 -9.09 3.38 -19.65
CA LEU A 11 -9.23 2.19 -20.47
C LEU A 11 -10.70 1.80 -20.64
N CYS A 12 -11.47 1.77 -19.55
CA CYS A 12 -12.91 1.46 -19.57
C CYS A 12 -13.67 2.45 -20.45
N GLN A 13 -13.39 3.75 -20.30
CA GLN A 13 -14.00 4.79 -21.12
C GLN A 13 -13.68 4.60 -22.60
N LYS A 14 -12.39 4.44 -22.95
CA LYS A 14 -11.97 4.25 -24.34
C LYS A 14 -12.57 2.99 -24.96
N ALA A 15 -12.58 1.88 -24.23
CA ALA A 15 -13.17 0.63 -24.72
C ALA A 15 -14.68 0.78 -25.00
N LEU A 16 -15.39 1.52 -24.14
CA LEU A 16 -16.81 1.83 -24.34
C LEU A 16 -17.03 2.74 -25.55
N GLU A 17 -16.23 3.79 -25.70
CA GLU A 17 -16.27 4.69 -26.86
C GLU A 17 -16.03 3.93 -28.18
N GLU A 18 -15.01 3.07 -28.24
CA GLU A 18 -14.73 2.25 -29.42
C GLU A 18 -15.86 1.25 -29.70
N SER A 19 -16.47 0.68 -28.66
CA SER A 19 -17.62 -0.21 -28.82
C SER A 19 -18.82 0.54 -29.41
N ILE A 20 -19.09 1.75 -28.93
CA ILE A 20 -20.20 2.60 -29.43
C ILE A 20 -19.96 3.08 -30.86
N LYS A 21 -18.71 3.40 -31.22
CA LYS A 21 -18.34 3.79 -32.60
C LYS A 21 -18.72 2.73 -33.64
N SER A 22 -18.74 1.46 -33.25
CA SER A 22 -19.14 0.37 -34.14
C SER A 22 -20.59 0.47 -34.61
N LEU A 23 -21.45 1.17 -33.85
CA LEU A 23 -22.85 1.44 -34.17
C LEU A 23 -22.95 2.68 -35.06
N THR A 24 -22.56 2.54 -36.33
CA THR A 24 -22.65 3.63 -37.31
C THR A 24 -24.08 3.74 -37.87
N ILE A 25 -24.42 4.90 -38.43
CA ILE A 25 -25.76 5.13 -39.01
C ILE A 25 -26.00 4.23 -40.23
N GLU A 26 -24.95 3.89 -40.97
CA GLU A 26 -25.02 3.00 -42.14
C GLU A 26 -25.38 1.57 -41.73
N LYS A 27 -24.77 1.06 -40.66
CA LYS A 27 -25.13 -0.25 -40.11
C LYS A 27 -26.53 -0.24 -39.53
N PHE A 28 -26.91 0.85 -38.85
CA PHE A 28 -28.24 1.00 -38.29
C PHE A 28 -29.31 1.04 -39.38
N SER A 29 -29.09 1.76 -40.48
CA SER A 29 -30.03 1.82 -41.61
C SER A 29 -30.11 0.52 -42.40
N GLN A 30 -29.00 -0.23 -42.52
CA GLN A 30 -29.00 -1.57 -43.11
C GLN A 30 -29.90 -2.55 -42.34
N CYS A 31 -30.01 -2.42 -41.02
CA CYS A 31 -30.91 -3.23 -40.21
C CYS A 31 -32.38 -2.81 -40.32
N TYR A 32 -32.66 -1.57 -40.74
CA TYR A 32 -34.03 -1.01 -40.86
C TYR A 32 -34.28 -0.39 -42.25
N PRO A 33 -34.15 -1.16 -43.34
CA PRO A 33 -34.16 -0.62 -44.71
C PRO A 33 -35.50 0.02 -45.10
N THR A 34 -36.62 -0.54 -44.63
CA THR A 34 -37.97 -0.01 -44.91
C THR A 34 -38.14 1.39 -44.32
N LEU A 35 -37.64 1.62 -43.10
CA LEU A 35 -37.74 2.91 -42.43
C LEU A 35 -36.74 3.93 -43.02
N ALA A 36 -35.53 3.47 -43.33
CA ALA A 36 -34.47 4.29 -43.93
C ALA A 36 -34.78 4.76 -45.36
N SER A 37 -35.77 4.15 -46.04
CA SER A 37 -36.20 4.55 -47.38
C SER A 37 -36.87 5.93 -47.45
N THR A 38 -37.37 6.42 -46.31
CA THR A 38 -38.01 7.73 -46.18
C THR A 38 -37.08 8.73 -45.50
N VAL A 39 -37.17 10.01 -45.86
CA VAL A 39 -36.34 11.07 -45.26
C VAL A 39 -36.67 11.23 -43.78
N GLU A 40 -37.96 11.17 -43.43
CA GLU A 40 -38.47 11.25 -42.07
C GLU A 40 -38.00 10.06 -41.23
N GLY A 41 -38.10 8.83 -41.77
CA GLY A 41 -37.64 7.62 -41.10
C GLY A 41 -36.12 7.61 -40.87
N MET A 42 -35.35 8.13 -41.81
CA MET A 42 -33.90 8.28 -41.64
C MET A 42 -33.53 9.29 -40.55
N ASN A 43 -34.29 10.38 -40.42
CA ASN A 43 -34.11 11.35 -39.34
C ASN A 43 -34.47 10.74 -37.97
N LEU A 44 -35.57 9.98 -37.89
CA LEU A 44 -35.94 9.24 -36.69
C LEU A 44 -34.85 8.24 -36.28
N LEU A 45 -34.26 7.50 -37.24
CA LEU A 45 -33.16 6.57 -36.97
C LEU A 45 -31.90 7.27 -36.44
N LYS A 46 -31.58 8.47 -36.94
CA LYS A 46 -30.46 9.27 -36.41
C LYS A 46 -30.69 9.67 -34.96
N VAL A 47 -31.89 10.18 -34.65
CA VAL A 47 -32.28 10.56 -33.27
C VAL A 47 -32.27 9.34 -32.35
N ALA A 48 -32.84 8.22 -32.78
CA ALA A 48 -32.87 6.99 -32.01
C ALA A 48 -31.46 6.46 -31.72
N ARG A 49 -30.59 6.46 -32.73
CA ARG A 49 -29.18 6.08 -32.57
C ARG A 49 -28.50 6.97 -31.53
N GLU A 50 -28.63 8.30 -31.66
CA GLU A 50 -28.00 9.25 -30.74
C GLU A 50 -28.49 9.04 -29.29
N GLN A 51 -29.80 8.84 -29.09
CA GLN A 51 -30.34 8.52 -27.77
C GLN A 51 -29.77 7.22 -27.21
N VAL A 52 -29.71 6.15 -28.01
CA VAL A 52 -29.14 4.87 -27.59
C VAL A 52 -27.67 5.00 -27.24
N THR A 53 -26.87 5.68 -28.06
CA THR A 53 -25.44 5.86 -27.78
C THR A 53 -25.19 6.69 -26.53
N ASN A 54 -25.96 7.77 -26.32
CA ASN A 54 -25.85 8.62 -25.14
C ASN A 54 -26.31 7.90 -23.88
N TYR A 55 -27.44 7.20 -23.94
CA TYR A 55 -27.95 6.42 -22.81
C TYR A 55 -26.99 5.29 -22.43
N TRP A 56 -26.51 4.53 -23.41
CA TRP A 56 -25.54 3.47 -23.18
C TRP A 56 -24.29 4.04 -22.52
N PHE A 57 -23.68 5.08 -23.10
CA PHE A 57 -22.46 5.68 -22.55
C PHE A 57 -22.64 6.10 -21.08
N ASN A 58 -23.65 6.92 -20.81
CA ASN A 58 -23.90 7.46 -19.47
C ASN A 58 -24.24 6.36 -18.45
N ASN A 59 -25.08 5.41 -18.85
CA ASN A 59 -25.48 4.32 -17.97
C ASN A 59 -24.30 3.39 -17.66
N SER A 60 -23.51 3.00 -18.67
CA SER A 60 -22.33 2.16 -18.46
C SER A 60 -21.27 2.85 -17.61
N MET A 61 -21.00 4.14 -17.82
CA MET A 61 -20.06 4.88 -16.98
C MET A 61 -20.54 4.96 -15.53
N ARG A 62 -21.84 5.13 -15.30
CA ARG A 62 -22.43 5.09 -13.95
C ARG A 62 -22.25 3.71 -13.30
N GLU A 63 -22.56 2.63 -14.03
CA GLU A 63 -22.40 1.26 -13.53
C GLU A 63 -20.93 0.91 -13.24
N PHE A 64 -19.98 1.33 -14.08
CA PHE A 64 -18.56 1.15 -13.80
C PHE A 64 -18.14 1.82 -12.49
N ASN A 65 -18.60 3.06 -12.25
CA ASN A 65 -18.30 3.77 -11.02
C ASN A 65 -18.90 3.07 -9.79
N LEU A 66 -20.11 2.53 -9.89
CA LEU A 66 -20.72 1.75 -8.80
C LEU A 66 -19.90 0.50 -8.49
N ILE A 67 -19.49 -0.25 -9.51
CA ILE A 67 -18.63 -1.44 -9.34
C ILE A 67 -17.30 -1.07 -8.67
N PHE A 68 -16.68 0.05 -9.06
CA PHE A 68 -15.43 0.51 -8.45
C PHE A 68 -15.60 0.84 -6.96
N GLN A 69 -16.73 1.46 -6.59
CA GLN A 69 -17.05 1.80 -5.21
C GLN A 69 -17.36 0.54 -4.38
N GLU A 70 -18.23 -0.35 -4.86
CA GLU A 70 -18.62 -1.58 -4.16
C GLU A 70 -17.42 -2.47 -3.84
N ARG A 71 -16.44 -2.53 -4.74
CA ARG A 71 -15.25 -3.38 -4.58
C ARG A 71 -14.06 -2.65 -3.98
N GLY A 72 -14.16 -1.34 -3.70
CA GLY A 72 -13.03 -0.56 -3.19
C GLY A 72 -11.79 -0.63 -4.10
N VAL A 73 -12.02 -0.60 -5.42
CA VAL A 73 -10.95 -0.85 -6.41
C VAL A 73 -9.88 0.23 -6.37
N GLU A 74 -10.27 1.48 -6.16
CA GLU A 74 -9.34 2.61 -6.05
C GLU A 74 -8.34 2.40 -4.92
N GLY A 75 -8.82 2.14 -3.70
CA GLY A 75 -7.95 1.88 -2.55
C GLY A 75 -7.04 0.66 -2.77
N SER A 76 -7.57 -0.41 -3.35
CA SER A 76 -6.79 -1.63 -3.63
C SER A 76 -5.66 -1.38 -4.65
N LEU A 77 -5.93 -0.61 -5.71
CA LEU A 77 -4.94 -0.27 -6.72
C LEU A 77 -3.93 0.77 -6.23
N ASP A 78 -4.36 1.70 -5.38
CA ASP A 78 -3.47 2.65 -4.71
C ASP A 78 -2.49 1.94 -3.79
N SER A 79 -2.97 1.02 -2.94
CA SER A 79 -2.10 0.19 -2.09
C SER A 79 -1.16 -0.68 -2.92
N LEU A 80 -1.59 -1.16 -4.08
CA LEU A 80 -0.71 -1.89 -5.01
C LEU A 80 0.37 -0.99 -5.64
N ASP A 81 0.05 0.27 -5.96
CA ASP A 81 1.03 1.27 -6.42
C ASP A 81 2.08 1.56 -5.34
N GLU A 82 1.66 1.68 -4.08
CA GLU A 82 2.53 1.85 -2.92
C GLU A 82 3.45 0.64 -2.72
N LEU A 83 2.91 -0.58 -2.68
CA LEU A 83 3.69 -1.82 -2.54
C LEU A 83 4.73 -2.01 -3.65
N VAL A 84 4.37 -1.68 -4.89
CA VAL A 84 5.31 -1.77 -6.03
C VAL A 84 6.41 -0.70 -5.94
N ALA A 85 6.09 0.49 -5.45
CA ALA A 85 7.08 1.53 -5.23
C ALA A 85 8.08 1.12 -4.12
N GLU A 86 7.59 0.60 -3.00
CA GLU A 86 8.42 0.08 -1.91
C GLU A 86 9.34 -1.06 -2.39
N ALA A 87 8.79 -2.03 -3.12
CA ALA A 87 9.57 -3.14 -3.65
C ALA A 87 10.68 -2.67 -4.61
N ARG A 88 10.41 -1.65 -5.44
CA ARG A 88 11.43 -1.05 -6.32
C ARG A 88 12.53 -0.36 -5.51
N LEU A 89 12.17 0.31 -4.43
CA LEU A 89 13.14 0.97 -3.54
C LEU A 89 14.01 -0.07 -2.82
N ARG A 90 13.40 -1.12 -2.25
CA ARG A 90 14.13 -2.25 -1.63
C ARG A 90 15.15 -2.88 -2.58
N LYS A 91 14.73 -3.15 -3.81
CA LYS A 91 15.59 -3.70 -4.86
C LYS A 91 16.82 -2.83 -5.14
N GLN A 92 16.68 -1.51 -5.11
CA GLN A 92 17.79 -0.57 -5.31
C GLN A 92 18.72 -0.52 -4.09
N THR A 93 18.19 -0.55 -2.87
CA THR A 93 18.99 -0.49 -1.64
C THR A 93 19.78 -1.77 -1.34
N VAL A 94 19.26 -2.94 -1.72
CA VAL A 94 19.83 -4.25 -1.35
C VAL A 94 20.65 -4.87 -2.50
N ASN A 95 20.95 -4.12 -3.57
CA ASN A 95 21.69 -4.61 -4.76
C ASN A 95 21.15 -5.97 -5.30
N GLY A 96 19.84 -6.19 -5.21
CA GLY A 96 19.20 -7.40 -5.75
C GLY A 96 19.40 -8.69 -4.94
N SER A 97 19.88 -8.64 -3.69
CA SER A 97 20.01 -9.85 -2.86
C SER A 97 18.69 -10.30 -2.17
N GLU A 98 17.59 -9.59 -2.37
CA GLU A 98 16.29 -9.94 -1.81
C GLU A 98 15.73 -11.16 -2.55
N LEU A 99 15.66 -12.30 -1.86
CA LEU A 99 15.09 -13.53 -2.40
C LEU A 99 13.57 -13.40 -2.50
N PRO A 100 12.94 -13.93 -3.57
CA PRO A 100 11.50 -13.96 -3.68
C PRO A 100 10.91 -14.79 -2.54
N VAL A 101 9.87 -14.26 -1.89
CA VAL A 101 9.11 -15.00 -0.88
C VAL A 101 7.91 -15.66 -1.55
N PHE A 102 7.84 -16.98 -1.46
CA PHE A 102 6.71 -17.76 -1.97
C PHE A 102 5.68 -17.93 -0.86
N THR A 103 4.58 -17.18 -0.95
CA THR A 103 3.54 -17.17 0.09
C THR A 103 2.86 -18.52 0.28
N ASP A 104 2.84 -19.35 -0.76
CA ASP A 104 2.17 -20.66 -0.76
C ASP A 104 2.99 -21.74 -0.05
N GLU A 105 4.28 -21.51 0.13
CA GLU A 105 5.21 -22.41 0.82
C GLU A 105 5.36 -22.05 2.31
N LEU A 106 4.82 -20.89 2.73
CA LEU A 106 4.91 -20.43 4.11
C LEU A 106 3.98 -21.25 5.01
N THR A 107 4.55 -21.80 6.06
CA THR A 107 3.78 -22.44 7.12
C THR A 107 3.06 -21.38 7.98
N PRO A 108 1.92 -21.73 8.62
CA PRO A 108 1.24 -20.82 9.54
C PRO A 108 2.14 -20.31 10.68
N GLU A 109 3.08 -21.14 11.12
CA GLU A 109 4.05 -20.81 12.17
C GLU A 109 5.03 -19.73 11.72
N GLU A 110 5.53 -19.80 10.48
CA GLU A 110 6.41 -18.79 9.90
C GLU A 110 5.70 -17.45 9.71
N ILE A 111 4.42 -17.49 9.28
CA ILE A 111 3.59 -16.28 9.16
C ILE A 111 3.41 -15.63 10.53
N LEU A 112 3.05 -16.41 11.55
CA LEU A 112 2.91 -15.92 12.92
C LEU A 112 4.23 -15.37 13.46
N ALA A 113 5.34 -16.07 13.26
CA ALA A 113 6.67 -15.64 13.70
C ALA A 113 7.09 -14.32 13.04
N SER A 114 6.82 -14.17 11.74
CA SER A 114 7.10 -12.94 10.98
C SER A 114 6.31 -11.75 11.53
N ASN A 115 5.02 -11.93 11.82
CA ASN A 115 4.17 -10.88 12.40
C ASN A 115 4.60 -10.51 13.83
N LEU A 116 5.04 -11.49 14.63
CA LEU A 116 5.53 -11.27 15.98
C LEU A 116 6.92 -10.63 16.02
N TYR A 117 7.71 -10.76 14.96
CA TYR A 117 9.10 -10.31 14.92
C TYR A 117 9.24 -8.83 15.25
N ALA A 118 8.42 -7.96 14.63
CA ALA A 118 8.48 -6.52 14.87
C ALA A 118 8.22 -6.16 16.34
N THR A 119 7.23 -6.82 16.96
CA THR A 119 6.88 -6.60 18.37
C THR A 119 7.98 -7.11 19.31
N LYS A 120 8.51 -8.29 19.04
CA LYS A 120 9.62 -8.88 19.81
C LYS A 120 10.89 -8.03 19.70
N LYS A 121 11.23 -7.56 18.50
CA LYS A 121 12.39 -6.70 18.25
C LYS A 121 12.29 -5.40 19.05
N ARG A 122 11.14 -4.71 19.01
CA ARG A 122 10.91 -3.50 19.80
C ARG A 122 11.09 -3.75 21.30
N LYS A 123 10.55 -4.86 21.82
CA LYS A 123 10.68 -5.22 23.24
C LYS A 123 12.12 -5.59 23.61
N PHE A 124 12.84 -6.24 22.71
CA PHE A 124 14.25 -6.54 22.89
C PHE A 124 15.09 -5.26 22.98
N GLU A 125 14.88 -4.30 22.06
CA GLU A 125 15.55 -3.00 22.07
C GLU A 125 15.26 -2.21 23.36
N GLU A 126 14.01 -2.22 23.84
CA GLU A 126 13.61 -1.61 25.11
C GLU A 126 14.33 -2.23 26.32
N LEU A 127 14.35 -3.56 26.42
CA LEU A 127 15.04 -4.28 27.50
C LEU A 127 16.55 -4.08 27.45
N GLN A 128 17.12 -4.02 26.24
CA GLN A 128 18.54 -3.76 26.06
C GLN A 128 18.92 -2.36 26.56
N ALA A 129 18.12 -1.34 26.25
CA ALA A 129 18.33 0.01 26.77
C ALA A 129 18.24 0.07 28.30
N ILE A 130 17.27 -0.64 28.91
CA ILE A 130 17.15 -0.72 30.37
C ILE A 130 18.39 -1.39 30.99
N ARG A 131 18.84 -2.51 30.40
CA ARG A 131 20.05 -3.21 30.86
C ARG A 131 21.27 -2.31 30.80
N ASP A 132 21.45 -1.58 29.70
CA ASP A 132 22.61 -0.72 29.48
C ASP A 132 22.63 0.45 30.47
N ASN A 133 21.46 1.02 30.78
CA ASN A 133 21.32 2.03 31.84
C ASN A 133 21.69 1.47 33.22
N LEU A 134 21.13 0.32 33.60
CA LEU A 134 21.44 -0.31 34.91
C LEU A 134 22.91 -0.70 35.05
N ALA A 135 23.54 -1.14 33.96
CA ALA A 135 24.97 -1.43 33.96
C ALA A 135 25.79 -0.15 34.21
N GLY A 136 25.40 0.97 33.59
CA GLY A 136 26.02 2.28 33.83
C GLY A 136 25.84 2.77 35.27
N ASP A 137 24.62 2.65 35.81
CA ASP A 137 24.32 3.05 37.20
C ASP A 137 25.12 2.20 38.20
N ASN A 138 25.18 0.89 37.99
CA ASN A 138 25.99 -0.01 38.82
C ASN A 138 27.48 0.34 38.78
N GLU A 139 28.01 0.67 37.60
CA GLU A 139 29.41 1.10 37.48
C GLU A 139 29.67 2.41 38.24
N MET A 140 28.71 3.34 38.21
CA MET A 140 28.80 4.61 38.95
C MET A 140 28.77 4.39 40.46
N LEU A 141 27.83 3.60 40.96
CA LEU A 141 27.71 3.24 42.38
C LEU A 141 28.95 2.50 42.88
N LEU A 142 29.53 1.62 42.06
CA LEU A 142 30.75 0.90 42.42
C LEU A 142 31.95 1.84 42.57
N LYS A 143 32.08 2.84 41.68
CA LYS A 143 33.10 3.90 41.82
C LYS A 143 32.89 4.74 43.08
N GLU A 144 31.64 5.07 43.42
CA GLU A 144 31.33 5.82 44.64
C GLU A 144 31.68 5.02 45.91
N LEU A 145 31.31 3.73 45.96
CA LEU A 145 31.65 2.84 47.08
C LEU A 145 33.16 2.66 47.25
N GLN A 146 33.90 2.52 46.14
CA GLN A 146 35.37 2.46 46.19
C GLN A 146 35.95 3.76 46.75
N GLY A 147 35.46 4.92 46.29
CA GLY A 147 35.90 6.22 46.82
C GLY A 147 35.63 6.38 48.32
N LEU A 148 34.45 5.95 48.79
CA LEU A 148 34.10 5.97 50.22
C LEU A 148 34.95 5.00 51.04
N SER A 149 35.20 3.79 50.53
CA SER A 149 36.07 2.79 51.17
C SER A 149 37.51 3.32 51.31
N ASP A 150 38.04 3.92 50.25
CA ASP A 150 39.38 4.51 50.27
C ASP A 150 39.47 5.65 51.29
N ALA A 151 38.48 6.54 51.32
CA ALA A 151 38.39 7.62 52.32
C ALA A 151 38.28 7.10 53.76
N SER A 152 37.47 6.05 53.98
CA SER A 152 37.35 5.41 55.30
C SER A 152 38.64 4.72 55.74
N SER A 153 39.37 4.10 54.81
CA SER A 153 40.66 3.47 55.12
C SER A 153 41.75 4.50 55.43
N GLY A 154 41.72 5.66 54.75
CA GLY A 154 42.61 6.79 55.03
C GLY A 154 42.37 7.35 56.43
N THR A 155 41.13 7.66 56.77
CA THR A 155 40.76 8.15 58.11
C THR A 155 41.11 7.17 59.23
N TYR A 156 40.93 5.86 59.02
CA TYR A 156 41.38 4.84 59.99
C TYR A 156 42.89 4.84 60.20
N LYS A 157 43.70 4.97 59.13
CA LYS A 157 45.15 5.08 59.23
C LYS A 157 45.58 6.35 59.95
N ASP A 158 44.91 7.46 59.67
CA ASP A 158 45.20 8.73 60.34
C ASP A 158 44.93 8.64 61.84
N ILE A 159 43.78 8.09 62.25
CA ILE A 159 43.45 7.87 63.67
C ILE A 159 44.49 6.95 64.34
N ASN A 160 44.86 5.85 63.69
CA ASN A 160 45.79 4.88 64.28
C ASN A 160 47.26 5.39 64.34
N ASN A 161 47.62 6.39 63.54
CA ASN A 161 48.91 7.07 63.62
C ASN A 161 48.93 8.22 64.64
N THR A 162 47.77 8.60 65.20
CA THR A 162 47.64 9.70 66.18
C THR A 162 47.55 9.20 67.63
N VAL A 163 47.56 7.88 67.85
CA VAL A 163 47.62 7.20 69.16
C VAL A 163 49.02 6.64 69.39
#